data_AF-A0A249W0K3-F1
#
_entry.id   AF-A0A249W0K3-F1
#
_cell.length_a   1.000
_cell.length_b   1.000
_cell.length_c   1.000
_cell.angle_alpha   90.00
_cell.angle_beta   90.00
_cell.angle_gamma   90.00
#
_symmetry.space_group_name_H-M   'P 1'
#
loop_
_entity.id
_entity.type
_entity.pdbx_description
1 polymer ?
#
loop_
_entity_poly.entity_id
_entity_poly.type
_entity_poly.pdbx_seq_one_letter_code
_entity_poly.pdbx_strand_id
1 'polypeptide(L)'
;MKYSIARQFEKNRELRADNFVLVYQMGKVGSSSIEHTLEARNIPSYHIHTFDDHEEFHMYHNKKDVSKFFDFKNRAMYRLVLNQRKRILQKREQIKIVTLIRDPIATVFSRFFQDLHLQFIEGKKNDAIHRDMEVTYKHLEHCFDNYINLNYFADWFDNELKRNFSIDVMRQEIDNTQPFFTFNNDKASVILIKCEQLSSLDKEIGDFLNVDNFVLKNSNEAKNKWYSNIHQYFKQHYDFSKLFYMYDLPLYRHIYSQPEREAFKTKWLQTPGTKSA
;
A
#
# COMPACT_ATOMS: atom_id res chain seq x y z
N MET A 1 0.30 26.93 -3.32
CA MET A 1 -0.85 26.02 -3.19
C MET A 1 -0.55 24.67 -3.85
N LYS A 2 -1.01 23.54 -3.28
CA LYS A 2 -0.76 22.16 -3.77
C LYS A 2 -1.16 21.94 -5.25
N TYR A 3 -2.12 22.73 -5.74
CA TYR A 3 -2.65 22.68 -7.10
C TYR A 3 -2.27 23.90 -7.97
N SER A 4 -1.20 24.63 -7.65
CA SER A 4 -0.75 25.72 -8.51
C SER A 4 -0.39 25.19 -9.91
N ILE A 5 -0.74 25.99 -10.93
CA ILE A 5 -0.53 25.65 -12.34
C ILE A 5 0.94 25.32 -12.62
N ALA A 6 1.87 26.14 -12.11
CA ALA A 6 3.32 25.93 -12.26
C ALA A 6 3.78 24.56 -11.72
N ARG A 7 3.28 24.15 -10.54
CA ARG A 7 3.63 22.85 -9.94
C ARG A 7 3.07 21.67 -10.74
N GLN A 8 1.87 21.83 -11.32
CA GLN A 8 1.32 20.80 -12.21
C GLN A 8 2.10 20.69 -13.52
N PHE A 9 2.55 21.81 -14.10
CA PHE A 9 3.41 21.79 -15.27
C PHE A 9 4.76 21.10 -15.00
N GLU A 10 5.41 21.43 -13.88
CA GLU A 10 6.66 20.79 -13.47
C GLU A 10 6.48 19.28 -13.28
N LYS A 11 5.43 18.84 -12.56
CA LYS A 11 5.17 17.41 -12.41
C LYS A 11 4.85 16.76 -13.76
N ASN A 12 4.09 17.41 -14.62
CA ASN A 12 3.77 16.89 -15.96
C ASN A 12 5.02 16.78 -16.86
N ARG A 13 6.05 17.59 -16.64
CA ARG A 13 7.36 17.44 -17.29
C ARG A 13 8.09 16.22 -16.74
N GLU A 14 8.11 16.05 -15.42
CA GLU A 14 8.72 14.89 -14.76
C GLU A 14 8.09 13.56 -15.22
N LEU A 15 6.76 13.48 -15.29
CA LEU A 15 6.03 12.29 -15.78
C LEU A 15 6.35 11.91 -17.24
N ARG A 16 6.96 12.83 -17.99
CA ARG A 16 7.37 12.63 -19.40
C ARG A 16 8.86 12.36 -19.56
N ALA A 17 9.66 12.40 -18.50
CA ALA A 17 11.08 12.08 -18.59
C ALA A 17 11.28 10.64 -19.13
N ASP A 18 12.36 10.40 -19.87
CA ASP A 18 12.58 9.11 -20.53
C ASP A 18 12.86 8.00 -19.51
N ASN A 19 13.68 8.29 -18.49
CA ASN A 19 14.02 7.38 -17.38
C ASN A 19 12.99 7.40 -16.23
N PHE A 20 11.76 7.83 -16.49
CA PHE A 20 10.72 7.94 -15.47
C PHE A 20 10.30 6.58 -14.89
N VAL A 21 10.12 6.53 -13.57
CA VAL A 21 9.68 5.33 -12.84
C VAL A 21 8.34 5.57 -12.14
N LEU A 22 7.37 4.71 -12.40
CA LEU A 22 6.12 4.69 -11.66
C LEU A 22 6.24 3.73 -10.47
N VAL A 23 6.21 4.25 -9.23
CA VAL A 23 6.08 3.42 -8.03
C VAL A 23 4.60 3.32 -7.71
N TYR A 24 3.98 2.19 -8.05
CA TYR A 24 2.53 2.04 -8.05
C TYR A 24 2.08 0.75 -7.41
N GLN A 25 1.44 0.87 -6.26
CA GLN A 25 1.26 -0.24 -5.32
C GLN A 25 0.23 0.13 -4.25
N MET A 26 -0.30 -0.87 -3.54
CA MET A 26 -1.13 -0.61 -2.36
C MET A 26 -0.35 0.13 -1.25
N GLY A 27 -1.06 0.81 -0.35
CA GLY A 27 -0.43 1.47 0.80
C GLY A 27 0.20 0.47 1.78
N LYS A 28 1.27 0.90 2.48
CA LYS A 28 1.94 0.16 3.58
C LYS A 28 2.63 -1.17 3.22
N VAL A 29 3.10 -1.31 1.98
CA VAL A 29 3.97 -2.42 1.52
C VAL A 29 5.47 -2.08 1.50
N GLY A 30 5.92 -1.07 2.25
CA GLY A 30 7.36 -0.84 2.50
C GLY A 30 8.16 -0.15 1.38
N SER A 31 7.52 0.62 0.50
CA SER A 31 8.17 1.27 -0.64
C SER A 31 8.97 2.54 -0.36
N SER A 32 8.90 3.07 0.87
CA SER A 32 9.60 4.31 1.23
C SER A 32 11.11 4.23 0.94
N SER A 33 11.71 3.04 1.06
CA SER A 33 13.11 2.83 0.69
C SER A 33 13.35 3.00 -0.81
N ILE A 34 12.43 2.55 -1.67
CA ILE A 34 12.52 2.75 -3.12
C ILE A 34 12.36 4.22 -3.47
N GLU A 35 11.35 4.89 -2.90
CA GLU A 35 11.09 6.31 -3.11
C GLU A 35 12.32 7.17 -2.76
N HIS A 36 12.88 7.02 -1.55
CA HIS A 36 14.08 7.74 -1.15
C HIS A 36 15.30 7.41 -2.01
N THR A 37 15.37 6.19 -2.53
CA THR A 37 16.49 5.76 -3.38
C THR A 37 16.42 6.42 -4.76
N LEU A 38 15.23 6.48 -5.36
CA LEU A 38 14.99 7.18 -6.63
C LEU A 38 15.24 8.68 -6.49
N GLU A 39 14.71 9.29 -5.42
CA GLU A 39 14.93 10.70 -5.11
C GLU A 39 16.42 11.03 -4.94
N ALA A 40 17.15 10.23 -4.15
CA ALA A 40 18.57 10.45 -3.93
C ALA A 40 19.44 10.29 -5.19
N ARG A 41 18.94 9.56 -6.20
CA ARG A 41 19.59 9.39 -7.50
C ARG A 41 19.08 10.37 -8.56
N ASN A 42 18.19 11.30 -8.19
CA ASN A 42 17.52 12.23 -9.10
C ASN A 42 16.79 11.53 -10.26
N ILE A 43 16.25 10.34 -10.02
CA ILE A 43 15.45 9.60 -11.00
C ILE A 43 14.00 10.11 -10.90
N PRO A 44 13.45 10.69 -11.98
CA PRO A 44 12.06 11.15 -12.03
C PRO A 44 11.10 10.02 -11.65
N SER A 45 10.24 10.25 -10.65
CA SER A 45 9.35 9.19 -10.19
C SER A 45 8.01 9.70 -9.68
N TYR A 46 7.00 8.84 -9.73
CA TYR A 46 5.71 9.13 -9.11
C TYR A 46 5.28 7.97 -8.25
N HIS A 47 5.18 8.22 -6.94
CA HIS A 47 4.64 7.29 -5.98
C HIS A 47 3.14 7.52 -5.82
N ILE A 48 2.34 6.50 -6.09
CA ILE A 48 0.88 6.57 -6.07
C ILE A 48 0.26 5.22 -5.70
N HIS A 49 -0.92 5.25 -5.06
CA HIS A 49 -1.64 4.04 -4.64
C HIS A 49 -2.88 3.75 -5.48
N THR A 50 -3.51 4.77 -6.05
CA THR A 50 -4.64 4.63 -6.98
C THR A 50 -4.76 5.87 -7.87
N PHE A 51 -5.29 5.69 -9.07
CA PHE A 51 -5.61 6.81 -9.98
C PHE A 51 -7.06 7.30 -9.88
N ASP A 52 -7.88 6.73 -9.00
CA ASP A 52 -9.30 7.08 -8.91
C ASP A 52 -9.57 8.24 -7.95
N ASP A 53 -9.08 8.10 -6.71
CA ASP A 53 -9.39 9.00 -5.60
C ASP A 53 -8.43 8.78 -4.42
N HIS A 54 -8.72 9.37 -3.27
CA HIS A 54 -8.13 8.98 -1.99
C HIS A 54 -8.45 7.51 -1.68
N GLU A 55 -7.42 6.71 -1.43
CA GLU A 55 -7.50 5.26 -1.21
C GLU A 55 -8.40 4.88 -0.03
N GLU A 56 -8.52 5.76 0.97
CA GLU A 56 -9.36 5.60 2.14
C GLU A 56 -10.85 5.38 1.77
N PHE A 57 -11.32 5.94 0.64
CA PHE A 57 -12.70 5.72 0.15
C PHE A 57 -12.95 4.34 -0.45
N HIS A 58 -11.88 3.63 -0.81
CA HIS A 58 -11.95 2.25 -1.30
C HIS A 58 -11.67 1.26 -0.18
N MET A 59 -10.82 1.66 0.76
CA MET A 59 -10.35 0.82 1.85
C MET A 59 -11.30 0.77 3.05
N TYR A 60 -12.16 1.76 3.25
CA TYR A 60 -13.08 1.77 4.38
C TYR A 60 -14.55 1.73 3.95
N HIS A 61 -15.34 0.91 4.66
CA HIS A 61 -16.79 0.85 4.50
C HIS A 61 -17.50 2.10 5.05
N ASN A 62 -16.96 2.75 6.08
CA ASN A 62 -17.50 3.95 6.71
C ASN A 62 -17.18 5.25 5.92
N LYS A 63 -17.51 5.28 4.62
CA LYS A 63 -17.20 6.40 3.70
C LYS A 63 -17.69 7.77 4.18
N LYS A 64 -18.75 7.80 4.99
CA LYS A 64 -19.27 9.04 5.61
C LYS A 64 -18.24 9.68 6.53
N ASP A 65 -17.52 8.90 7.33
CA ASP A 65 -16.51 9.42 8.25
C ASP A 65 -15.23 9.78 7.52
N VAL A 66 -14.80 8.94 6.58
CA VAL A 66 -13.71 9.25 5.65
C VAL A 66 -13.94 10.61 4.97
N SER A 67 -15.16 10.86 4.48
CA SER A 67 -15.48 12.10 3.76
C SER A 67 -15.29 13.38 4.57
N LYS A 68 -15.35 13.32 5.91
CA LYS A 68 -15.16 14.50 6.77
C LYS A 68 -13.71 15.00 6.77
N PHE A 69 -12.76 14.17 6.35
CA PHE A 69 -11.35 14.55 6.23
C PHE A 69 -10.99 15.14 4.87
N PHE A 70 -11.89 15.07 3.89
CA PHE A 70 -11.62 15.48 2.52
C PHE A 70 -12.66 16.49 2.04
N ASP A 71 -12.26 17.76 1.95
CA ASP A 71 -13.09 18.81 1.35
C ASP A 71 -13.48 18.44 -0.09
N PHE A 72 -14.77 18.61 -0.42
CA PHE A 72 -15.34 18.18 -1.69
C PHE A 72 -14.67 18.86 -2.90
N LYS A 73 -14.41 20.17 -2.82
CA LYS A 73 -13.79 20.92 -3.93
C LYS A 73 -12.36 20.45 -4.16
N ASN A 74 -11.59 20.29 -3.08
CA ASN A 74 -10.22 19.77 -3.15
C ASN A 74 -10.16 18.34 -3.69
N ARG A 75 -11.09 17.47 -3.27
CA ARG A 75 -11.21 16.09 -3.77
C ARG A 75 -11.56 16.06 -5.26
N ALA A 76 -12.53 16.86 -5.70
CA ALA A 76 -12.87 16.95 -7.13
C ALA A 76 -11.66 17.38 -7.96
N MET A 77 -10.93 18.40 -7.50
CA MET A 77 -9.69 18.86 -8.16
C MET A 77 -8.62 17.77 -8.17
N TYR A 78 -8.46 17.05 -7.06
CA TYR A 78 -7.52 15.93 -6.95
C TYR A 78 -7.81 14.84 -7.98
N ARG A 79 -9.08 14.43 -8.12
CA ARG A 79 -9.51 13.44 -9.12
C ARG A 79 -9.23 13.90 -10.56
N LEU A 80 -9.41 15.20 -10.86
CA LEU A 80 -9.06 15.74 -12.18
C LEU A 80 -7.56 15.64 -12.45
N VAL A 81 -6.73 16.00 -11.46
CA VAL A 81 -5.27 15.88 -11.55
C VAL A 81 -4.85 14.42 -11.72
N LEU A 82 -5.39 13.49 -10.94
CA LEU A 82 -5.11 12.05 -11.08
C LEU A 82 -5.44 11.54 -12.48
N ASN A 83 -6.62 11.87 -13.00
CA ASN A 83 -7.03 11.49 -14.35
C ASN A 83 -6.11 12.07 -15.43
N GLN A 84 -5.67 13.33 -15.28
CA GLN A 84 -4.70 13.92 -16.20
C GLN A 84 -3.37 13.15 -16.17
N ARG A 85 -2.84 12.86 -14.97
CA ARG A 85 -1.57 12.13 -14.81
C ARG A 85 -1.66 10.71 -15.35
N LYS A 86 -2.74 9.99 -15.05
CA LYS A 86 -3.05 8.68 -15.63
C LYS A 86 -2.97 8.71 -17.14
N ARG A 87 -3.63 9.68 -17.79
CA ARG A 87 -3.60 9.84 -19.27
C ARG A 87 -2.20 10.13 -19.81
N ILE A 88 -1.37 10.90 -19.10
CA ILE A 88 0.01 11.15 -19.51
C ILE A 88 0.81 9.84 -19.47
N LEU A 89 0.68 9.08 -18.37
CA LEU A 89 1.40 7.83 -18.17
C LEU A 89 0.96 6.72 -19.14
N GLN A 90 -0.34 6.59 -19.41
CA GLN A 90 -0.88 5.62 -20.36
C GLN A 90 -0.53 5.91 -21.83
N LYS A 91 -0.11 7.14 -22.15
CA LYS A 91 0.35 7.52 -23.50
C LYS A 91 1.81 7.21 -23.76
N ARG A 92 2.57 6.81 -22.74
CA ARG A 92 3.97 6.43 -22.92
C ARG A 92 4.04 5.20 -23.83
N GLU A 93 5.12 5.11 -24.60
CA GLU A 93 5.38 3.92 -25.42
C GLU A 93 5.56 2.70 -24.54
N GLN A 94 6.47 2.80 -23.56
CA GLN A 94 6.68 1.80 -22.53
C GLN A 94 6.97 2.48 -21.18
N ILE A 95 6.23 2.13 -20.13
CA ILE A 95 6.43 2.64 -18.76
C ILE A 95 7.06 1.58 -17.86
N LYS A 96 8.06 1.96 -17.07
CA LYS A 96 8.59 1.11 -15.99
C LYS A 96 7.79 1.32 -14.72
N ILE A 97 7.26 0.23 -14.16
CA ILE A 97 6.46 0.21 -12.94
C ILE A 97 7.16 -0.67 -11.90
N VAL A 98 7.39 -0.11 -10.72
CA VAL A 98 7.83 -0.84 -9.54
C VAL A 98 6.64 -0.97 -8.60
N THR A 99 6.24 -2.20 -8.30
CA THR A 99 5.13 -2.50 -7.39
C THR A 99 5.55 -3.51 -6.33
N LEU A 100 4.98 -3.39 -5.14
CA LEU A 100 5.29 -4.25 -4.01
C LEU A 100 4.02 -4.93 -3.50
N ILE A 101 4.23 -6.11 -2.93
CA ILE A 101 3.24 -6.86 -2.17
C ILE A 101 3.90 -7.30 -0.86
N ARG A 102 3.12 -7.36 0.21
CA ARG A 102 3.57 -7.70 1.55
C ARG A 102 2.56 -8.65 2.19
N ASP A 103 2.99 -9.38 3.22
CA ASP A 103 2.13 -10.11 4.17
C ASP A 103 0.78 -9.37 4.37
N PRO A 104 -0.35 -9.95 3.94
CA PRO A 104 -1.66 -9.29 3.94
C PRO A 104 -2.02 -8.73 5.31
N ILE A 105 -1.82 -9.51 6.37
CA ILE A 105 -2.16 -9.12 7.74
C ILE A 105 -1.26 -7.98 8.20
N ALA A 106 0.04 -8.03 7.89
CA ALA A 106 0.95 -6.93 8.19
C ALA A 106 0.56 -5.64 7.47
N THR A 107 0.06 -5.75 6.23
CA THR A 107 -0.38 -4.62 5.42
C THR A 107 -1.65 -4.00 6.01
N VAL A 108 -2.69 -4.81 6.24
CA VAL A 108 -3.95 -4.40 6.89
C VAL A 108 -3.68 -3.71 8.22
N PHE A 109 -2.90 -4.37 9.09
CA PHE A 109 -2.57 -3.87 10.42
C PHE A 109 -1.80 -2.55 10.34
N SER A 110 -0.73 -2.51 9.54
CA SER A 110 0.06 -1.28 9.38
C SER A 110 -0.77 -0.14 8.82
N ARG A 111 -1.75 -0.45 7.97
CA ARG A 111 -2.59 0.53 7.30
C ARG A 111 -3.69 1.07 8.22
N PHE A 112 -4.34 0.22 8.99
CA PHE A 112 -5.29 0.67 10.01
C PHE A 112 -4.69 1.69 10.96
N PHE A 113 -3.46 1.45 11.43
CA PHE A 113 -2.78 2.34 12.35
C PHE A 113 -2.28 3.65 11.70
N GLN A 114 -1.94 3.62 10.41
CA GLN A 114 -1.63 4.83 9.65
C GLN A 114 -2.85 5.78 9.63
N ASP A 115 -4.03 5.20 9.49
CA ASP A 115 -5.30 5.90 9.34
C ASP A 115 -6.14 5.89 10.63
N LEU A 116 -5.51 5.65 11.78
CA LEU A 116 -6.19 5.48 13.07
C LEU A 116 -7.06 6.69 13.45
N HIS A 117 -6.63 7.89 13.05
CA HIS A 117 -7.34 9.14 13.26
C HIS A 117 -8.76 9.14 12.64
N LEU A 118 -8.99 8.36 11.57
CA LEU A 118 -10.31 8.22 10.95
C LEU A 118 -11.31 7.51 11.87
N GLN A 119 -10.83 6.58 12.69
CA GLN A 119 -11.65 5.72 13.55
C GLN A 119 -12.17 6.45 14.80
N PHE A 120 -11.59 7.62 15.10
CA PHE A 120 -12.01 8.46 16.21
C PHE A 120 -13.12 9.46 15.84
N ILE A 121 -13.59 9.56 14.58
CA ILE A 121 -14.64 10.53 14.25
C ILE A 121 -16.00 10.18 14.86
N GLU A 122 -16.42 8.92 14.75
CA GLU A 122 -17.62 8.45 15.42
C GLU A 122 -17.42 8.52 16.94
N GLY A 123 -16.21 8.20 17.41
CA GLY A 123 -15.79 8.32 18.80
C GLY A 123 -15.78 9.76 19.36
N LYS A 124 -15.52 10.78 18.53
CA LYS A 124 -15.52 12.20 18.93
C LYS A 124 -16.89 12.70 19.36
N LYS A 125 -17.97 12.02 18.98
CA LYS A 125 -19.31 12.31 19.47
C LYS A 125 -19.62 11.62 20.81
N ASN A 126 -18.73 10.74 21.26
CA ASN A 126 -18.88 9.94 22.46
C ASN A 126 -17.74 10.28 23.44
N ASP A 127 -17.98 11.28 24.31
CA ASP A 127 -17.01 11.74 25.32
C ASP A 127 -16.47 10.60 26.22
N ALA A 128 -17.21 9.48 26.33
CA ALA A 128 -16.77 8.29 27.05
C ALA A 128 -15.60 7.57 26.37
N ILE A 129 -15.54 7.53 25.03
CA ILE A 129 -14.43 6.91 24.29
C ILE A 129 -13.12 7.66 24.61
N HIS A 130 -13.12 8.99 24.63
CA HIS A 130 -11.89 9.75 24.89
C HIS A 130 -11.39 9.72 26.33
N ARG A 131 -12.22 9.29 27.30
CA ARG A 131 -11.89 9.29 28.73
C ARG A 131 -11.67 7.87 29.28
N ASP A 132 -12.19 6.85 28.61
CA ASP A 132 -12.06 5.45 28.99
C ASP A 132 -11.31 4.67 27.89
N MET A 133 -10.09 4.23 28.24
CA MET A 133 -9.23 3.49 27.33
C MET A 133 -9.78 2.09 26.99
N GLU A 134 -10.48 1.43 27.89
CA GLU A 134 -11.07 0.11 27.62
C GLU A 134 -12.20 0.22 26.60
N VAL A 135 -13.03 1.26 26.71
CA VAL A 135 -14.07 1.55 25.72
C VAL A 135 -13.42 1.94 24.38
N THR A 136 -12.34 2.72 24.39
CA THR A 136 -11.57 3.02 23.17
C THR A 136 -11.05 1.76 22.50
N TYR A 137 -10.44 0.84 23.25
CA TYR A 137 -9.88 -0.37 22.67
C TYR A 137 -10.94 -1.24 22.01
N LYS A 138 -12.07 -1.49 22.69
CA LYS A 138 -13.20 -2.24 22.11
C LYS A 138 -13.77 -1.58 20.86
N HIS A 139 -13.90 -0.25 20.85
CA HIS A 139 -14.34 0.50 19.68
C HIS A 139 -13.38 0.34 18.50
N LEU A 140 -12.07 0.41 18.75
CA LEU A 140 -11.06 0.27 17.71
C LEU A 140 -10.99 -1.17 17.17
N GLU A 141 -11.13 -2.19 18.03
CA GLU A 141 -11.25 -3.59 17.58
C GLU A 141 -12.49 -3.78 16.71
N HIS A 142 -13.63 -3.21 17.11
CA HIS A 142 -14.83 -3.20 16.28
C HIS A 142 -14.60 -2.53 14.92
N CYS A 143 -13.94 -1.37 14.88
CA CYS A 143 -13.59 -0.71 13.63
C CYS A 143 -12.64 -1.56 12.77
N PHE A 144 -11.67 -2.22 13.39
CA PHE A 144 -10.73 -3.10 12.69
C PHE A 144 -11.44 -4.28 12.02
N ASP A 145 -12.36 -4.93 12.75
CA ASP A 145 -13.15 -6.07 12.26
C ASP A 145 -14.18 -5.66 11.17
N ASN A 146 -14.78 -4.48 11.27
CA ASN A 146 -15.99 -4.16 10.51
C ASN A 146 -15.83 -3.02 9.49
N TYR A 147 -14.88 -2.10 9.69
CA TYR A 147 -14.78 -0.91 8.83
C TYR A 147 -13.72 -1.06 7.74
N ILE A 148 -12.72 -1.93 7.90
CA ILE A 148 -11.72 -2.19 6.85
C ILE A 148 -12.33 -3.10 5.78
N ASN A 149 -12.33 -2.63 4.53
CA ASN A 149 -12.64 -3.43 3.37
C ASN A 149 -11.43 -4.31 3.00
N LEU A 150 -11.38 -5.52 3.52
CA LEU A 150 -10.27 -6.45 3.29
C LEU A 150 -10.12 -6.86 1.81
N ASN A 151 -11.20 -6.82 1.02
CA ASN A 151 -11.16 -7.10 -0.42
C ASN A 151 -10.30 -6.09 -1.18
N TYR A 152 -10.16 -4.85 -0.67
CA TYR A 152 -9.27 -3.86 -1.27
C TYR A 152 -7.85 -4.41 -1.48
N PHE A 153 -7.31 -5.13 -0.50
CA PHE A 153 -5.94 -5.66 -0.56
C PHE A 153 -5.81 -6.84 -1.51
N ALA A 154 -6.86 -7.64 -1.65
CA ALA A 154 -6.90 -8.81 -2.54
C ALA A 154 -7.12 -8.42 -4.01
N ASP A 155 -7.94 -7.39 -4.24
CA ASP A 155 -8.37 -6.99 -5.58
C ASP A 155 -7.56 -5.82 -6.14
N TRP A 156 -6.57 -5.30 -5.40
CA TRP A 156 -5.82 -4.11 -5.78
C TRP A 156 -5.19 -4.25 -7.17
N PHE A 157 -4.52 -5.37 -7.46
CA PHE A 157 -3.85 -5.57 -8.76
C PHE A 157 -4.84 -5.58 -9.93
N ASP A 158 -6.03 -6.15 -9.74
CA ASP A 158 -7.06 -6.17 -10.77
C ASP A 158 -7.68 -4.78 -10.97
N ASN A 159 -7.99 -4.09 -9.87
CA ASN A 159 -8.59 -2.76 -9.88
C ASN A 159 -7.62 -1.67 -10.32
N GLU A 160 -6.32 -1.84 -10.15
CA GLU A 160 -5.33 -0.81 -10.41
C GLU A 160 -4.43 -1.19 -11.59
N LEU A 161 -3.57 -2.19 -11.42
CA LEU A 161 -2.53 -2.51 -12.40
C LEU A 161 -3.12 -3.07 -13.71
N LYS A 162 -4.05 -4.03 -13.63
CA LYS A 162 -4.75 -4.60 -14.79
C LYS A 162 -5.65 -3.58 -15.46
N ARG A 163 -6.49 -2.87 -14.70
CA ARG A 163 -7.40 -1.87 -15.25
C ARG A 163 -6.68 -0.72 -15.95
N ASN A 164 -5.53 -0.27 -15.42
CA ASN A 164 -4.85 0.92 -15.92
C ASN A 164 -3.70 0.63 -16.89
N PHE A 165 -3.06 -0.54 -16.82
CA PHE A 165 -1.89 -0.88 -17.64
C PHE A 165 -1.99 -2.26 -18.30
N SER A 166 -3.13 -2.94 -18.20
CA SER A 166 -3.38 -4.23 -18.86
C SER A 166 -2.37 -5.32 -18.47
N ILE A 167 -1.88 -5.27 -17.24
CA ILE A 167 -1.04 -6.32 -16.62
C ILE A 167 -1.91 -7.08 -15.63
N ASP A 168 -2.36 -8.27 -16.05
CA ASP A 168 -3.17 -9.17 -15.22
C ASP A 168 -2.24 -10.11 -14.45
N VAL A 169 -1.97 -9.77 -13.19
CA VAL A 169 -1.08 -10.55 -12.30
C VAL A 169 -1.59 -11.96 -12.12
N MET A 170 -2.90 -12.15 -11.97
CA MET A 170 -3.51 -13.45 -11.67
C MET A 170 -3.43 -14.45 -12.83
N ARG A 171 -3.11 -13.98 -14.04
CA ARG A 171 -2.95 -14.83 -15.23
C ARG A 171 -1.49 -15.15 -15.58
N GLN A 172 -0.53 -14.58 -14.86
CA GLN A 172 0.88 -14.80 -15.15
C GLN A 172 1.32 -16.15 -14.60
N GLU A 173 2.04 -16.94 -15.38
CA GLU A 173 2.71 -18.12 -14.83
C GLU A 173 3.94 -17.66 -14.05
N ILE A 174 3.95 -17.94 -12.73
CA ILE A 174 5.04 -17.53 -11.84
C ILE A 174 5.55 -18.70 -11.01
N ASP A 175 6.85 -18.70 -10.76
CA ASP A 175 7.45 -19.51 -9.69
C ASP A 175 7.35 -18.73 -8.38
N ASN A 176 6.31 -19.04 -7.59
CA ASN A 176 6.03 -18.33 -6.35
C ASN A 176 7.09 -18.51 -5.25
N THR A 177 8.17 -19.24 -5.49
CA THR A 177 9.34 -19.27 -4.60
C THR A 177 10.28 -18.09 -4.83
N GLN A 178 10.17 -17.41 -5.98
CA GLN A 178 10.99 -16.26 -6.30
C GLN A 178 10.65 -15.04 -5.44
N PRO A 179 11.64 -14.17 -5.14
CA PRO A 179 11.44 -12.97 -4.32
C PRO A 179 10.79 -11.81 -5.10
N PHE A 180 10.80 -11.86 -6.43
CA PHE A 180 10.14 -10.89 -7.31
C PHE A 180 9.73 -11.55 -8.63
N PHE A 181 8.92 -10.83 -9.41
CA PHE A 181 8.41 -11.23 -10.71
C PHE A 181 8.52 -10.05 -11.68
N THR A 182 8.72 -10.35 -12.95
CA THR A 182 8.66 -9.32 -14.00
C THR A 182 7.54 -9.64 -14.99
N PHE A 183 6.78 -8.62 -15.35
CA PHE A 183 5.68 -8.72 -16.30
C PHE A 183 5.86 -7.67 -17.37
N ASN A 184 5.62 -8.03 -18.62
CA ASN A 184 5.81 -7.11 -19.74
C ASN A 184 4.64 -7.21 -20.71
N ASN A 185 4.23 -6.06 -21.25
CA ASN A 185 3.43 -5.94 -22.45
C ASN A 185 3.95 -4.77 -23.29
N ASP A 186 3.27 -4.47 -24.39
CA ASP A 186 3.68 -3.40 -25.31
C ASP A 186 3.73 -2.00 -24.67
N LYS A 187 3.07 -1.80 -23.51
CA LYS A 187 2.90 -0.51 -22.85
C LYS A 187 3.61 -0.39 -21.51
N ALA A 188 3.87 -1.49 -20.83
CA ALA A 188 4.38 -1.48 -19.47
C ALA A 188 5.35 -2.64 -19.23
N SER A 189 6.44 -2.31 -18.56
CA SER A 189 7.33 -3.25 -17.89
C SER A 189 7.12 -3.09 -16.40
N VAL A 190 6.84 -4.19 -15.70
CA VAL A 190 6.51 -4.19 -14.28
C VAL A 190 7.46 -5.12 -13.54
N ILE A 191 8.01 -4.67 -12.43
CA ILE A 191 8.61 -5.54 -11.41
C ILE A 191 7.71 -5.56 -10.18
N LEU A 192 7.24 -6.75 -9.81
CA LEU A 192 6.49 -7.01 -8.58
C LEU A 192 7.40 -7.67 -7.56
N ILE A 193 7.60 -7.01 -6.42
CA ILE A 193 8.55 -7.44 -5.39
C ILE A 193 7.81 -7.85 -4.12
N LYS A 194 8.17 -9.00 -3.54
CA LYS A 194 7.77 -9.34 -2.18
C LYS A 194 8.55 -8.46 -1.21
N CYS A 195 7.83 -7.63 -0.45
CA CYS A 195 8.39 -6.67 0.49
C CYS A 195 9.34 -7.33 1.50
N GLU A 196 9.05 -8.58 1.88
CA GLU A 196 9.86 -9.36 2.81
C GLU A 196 11.30 -9.59 2.33
N GLN A 197 11.52 -9.55 1.00
CA GLN A 197 12.80 -9.78 0.35
C GLN A 197 13.40 -8.51 -0.26
N LEU A 198 12.76 -7.34 -0.06
CA LEU A 198 13.15 -6.09 -0.72
C LEU A 198 14.61 -5.73 -0.47
N SER A 199 15.11 -5.89 0.76
CA SER A 199 16.47 -5.48 1.15
C SER A 199 17.59 -6.26 0.48
N SER A 200 17.30 -7.38 -0.19
CA SER A 200 18.29 -8.19 -0.91
C SER A 200 18.20 -8.02 -2.43
N LEU A 201 17.36 -7.11 -2.94
CA LEU A 201 17.06 -6.99 -4.37
C LEU A 201 17.65 -5.73 -5.03
N ASP A 202 18.72 -5.19 -4.44
CA ASP A 202 19.41 -4.00 -4.96
C ASP A 202 19.81 -4.17 -6.44
N LYS A 203 20.40 -5.31 -6.78
CA LYS A 203 20.87 -5.60 -8.14
C LYS A 203 19.70 -5.72 -9.11
N GLU A 204 18.67 -6.48 -8.76
CA GLU A 204 17.54 -6.79 -9.62
C GLU A 204 16.67 -5.54 -9.88
N ILE A 205 16.52 -4.68 -8.88
CA ILE A 205 15.89 -3.37 -9.06
C ILE A 205 16.75 -2.48 -9.97
N GLY A 206 18.06 -2.45 -9.77
CA GLY A 206 19.00 -1.71 -10.63
C GLY A 206 18.93 -2.14 -12.09
N ASP A 207 19.03 -3.45 -12.32
CA ASP A 207 18.93 -4.05 -13.66
C ASP A 207 17.59 -3.73 -14.31
N PHE A 208 16.47 -3.90 -13.60
CA PHE A 208 15.14 -3.55 -14.11
C PHE A 208 15.02 -2.07 -14.46
N LEU A 209 15.62 -1.18 -13.67
CA LEU A 209 15.58 0.26 -13.89
C LEU A 209 16.62 0.76 -14.90
N ASN A 210 17.58 -0.07 -15.31
CA ASN A 210 18.79 0.33 -16.06
C ASN A 210 19.62 1.37 -15.27
N VAL A 211 19.87 1.10 -13.99
CA VAL A 211 20.62 1.98 -13.09
C VAL A 211 21.77 1.20 -12.47
N ASP A 212 22.98 1.55 -12.87
CA ASP A 212 24.19 0.93 -12.34
C ASP A 212 24.38 1.23 -10.85
N ASN A 213 24.95 0.27 -10.13
CA ASN A 213 25.26 0.38 -8.70
C ASN A 213 24.04 0.83 -7.88
N PHE A 214 22.85 0.30 -8.20
CA PHE A 214 21.65 0.55 -7.42
C PHE A 214 21.80 -0.08 -6.02
N VAL A 215 21.48 0.71 -5.00
CA VAL A 215 21.56 0.32 -3.58
C VAL A 215 20.40 1.01 -2.89
N LEU A 216 19.54 0.24 -2.24
CA LEU A 216 18.42 0.76 -1.49
C LEU A 216 18.89 1.56 -0.27
N LYS A 217 18.35 2.76 -0.14
CA LYS A 217 18.50 3.56 1.08
C LYS A 217 17.43 3.18 2.08
N ASN A 218 17.86 2.72 3.25
CA ASN A 218 16.95 2.42 4.36
C ASN A 218 16.14 3.67 4.73
N SER A 219 14.83 3.51 4.73
CA SER A 219 13.89 4.49 5.27
C SER A 219 13.58 4.11 6.71
N ASN A 220 14.21 4.78 7.68
CA ASN A 220 13.84 4.61 9.08
C ASN A 220 12.46 5.27 9.31
N GLU A 221 11.37 4.51 9.24
CA GLU A 221 10.07 4.99 9.74
C GLU A 221 10.18 5.19 11.27
N ALA A 222 9.96 6.43 11.73
CA ALA A 222 10.13 6.84 13.11
C ALA A 222 9.36 5.93 14.10
N LYS A 223 10.07 5.42 15.11
CA LYS A 223 9.56 4.53 16.16
C LYS A 223 8.58 5.21 17.15
N ASN A 224 8.48 6.55 17.12
CA ASN A 224 7.61 7.33 18.01
C ASN A 224 6.38 7.85 17.26
N LYS A 225 5.42 6.96 16.98
CA LYS A 225 4.09 7.36 16.51
C LYS A 225 3.17 7.49 17.71
N TRP A 226 2.29 8.50 17.73
CA TRP A 226 1.40 8.82 18.86
C TRP A 226 0.48 7.67 19.30
N TYR A 227 0.30 6.67 18.44
CA TYR A 227 -0.53 5.50 18.64
C TYR A 227 0.24 4.24 19.09
N SER A 228 1.50 4.37 19.53
CA SER A 228 2.34 3.22 19.92
C SER A 228 1.68 2.32 20.96
N ASN A 229 1.02 2.91 21.97
CA ASN A 229 0.36 2.17 23.04
C ASN A 229 -0.84 1.36 22.53
N ILE A 230 -1.65 1.96 21.67
CA ILE A 230 -2.79 1.30 21.03
C ILE A 230 -2.31 0.16 20.13
N HIS A 231 -1.25 0.40 19.37
CA HIS A 231 -0.65 -0.62 18.51
C HIS A 231 -0.10 -1.80 19.32
N GLN A 232 0.52 -1.54 20.48
CA GLN A 232 0.97 -2.60 21.38
C GLN A 232 -0.20 -3.37 21.99
N TYR A 233 -1.25 -2.68 22.42
CA TYR A 233 -2.47 -3.29 22.94
C TYR A 233 -3.05 -4.30 21.94
N PHE A 234 -3.22 -3.91 20.67
CA PHE A 234 -3.72 -4.82 19.64
C PHE A 234 -2.86 -6.07 19.51
N LYS A 235 -1.52 -5.95 19.52
CA LYS A 235 -0.65 -7.14 19.49
C LYS A 235 -0.83 -8.05 20.71
N GLN A 236 -1.20 -7.49 21.85
CA GLN A 236 -1.36 -8.21 23.10
C GLN A 236 -2.74 -8.86 23.27
N HIS A 237 -3.78 -8.30 22.66
CA HIS A 237 -5.17 -8.67 22.94
C HIS A 237 -5.99 -9.10 21.72
N TYR A 238 -5.66 -8.60 20.53
CA TYR A 238 -6.40 -8.92 19.32
C TYR A 238 -5.97 -10.28 18.75
N ASP A 239 -6.97 -11.10 18.42
CA ASP A 239 -6.78 -12.39 17.75
C ASP A 239 -6.61 -12.20 16.24
N PHE A 240 -5.37 -12.31 15.76
CA PHE A 240 -5.05 -12.19 14.33
C PHE A 240 -5.39 -13.45 13.53
N SER A 241 -5.70 -14.59 14.18
CA SER A 241 -6.07 -15.82 13.48
C SER A 241 -7.35 -15.65 12.64
N LYS A 242 -8.24 -14.74 13.06
CA LYS A 242 -9.42 -14.30 12.31
C LYS A 242 -9.12 -13.86 10.88
N LEU A 243 -7.91 -13.36 10.60
CA LEU A 243 -7.50 -12.88 9.29
C LEU A 243 -6.72 -13.94 8.47
N PHE A 244 -6.49 -15.15 8.99
CA PHE A 244 -5.63 -16.14 8.32
C PHE A 244 -6.21 -16.62 6.98
N TYR A 245 -7.52 -16.52 6.78
CA TYR A 245 -8.16 -16.78 5.50
C TYR A 245 -7.61 -15.89 4.38
N MET A 246 -7.06 -14.71 4.69
CA MET A 246 -6.45 -13.83 3.70
C MET A 246 -5.28 -14.51 2.98
N TYR A 247 -4.53 -15.39 3.64
CA TYR A 247 -3.45 -16.15 3.01
C TYR A 247 -3.97 -17.17 2.00
N ASP A 248 -5.25 -17.52 2.05
CA ASP A 248 -5.87 -18.48 1.12
C ASP A 248 -6.65 -17.78 -0.01
N LEU A 249 -6.69 -16.44 -0.02
CA LEU A 249 -7.25 -15.69 -1.14
C LEU A 249 -6.40 -15.90 -2.41
N PRO A 250 -7.03 -15.86 -3.61
CA PRO A 250 -6.36 -16.18 -4.87
C PRO A 250 -5.03 -15.44 -5.07
N LEU A 251 -5.00 -14.12 -4.82
CA LEU A 251 -3.79 -13.30 -4.96
C LEU A 251 -2.63 -13.84 -4.12
N TYR A 252 -2.86 -14.09 -2.83
CA TYR A 252 -1.79 -14.47 -1.92
C TYR A 252 -1.34 -15.91 -2.14
N ARG A 253 -2.24 -16.82 -2.54
CA ARG A 253 -1.87 -18.18 -2.99
C ARG A 253 -1.05 -18.18 -4.27
N HIS A 254 -1.33 -17.23 -5.16
CA HIS A 254 -0.62 -17.09 -6.41
C HIS A 254 0.80 -16.58 -6.16
N ILE A 255 0.94 -15.49 -5.39
CA ILE A 255 2.22 -14.82 -5.18
C ILE A 255 3.14 -15.50 -4.15
N TYR A 256 2.58 -16.03 -3.07
CA TYR A 256 3.37 -16.60 -1.97
C TYR A 256 3.29 -18.13 -1.98
N SER A 257 4.45 -18.76 -1.88
CA SER A 257 4.57 -20.20 -1.70
C SER A 257 3.88 -20.66 -0.41
N GLN A 258 3.48 -21.94 -0.36
CA GLN A 258 2.89 -22.50 0.85
C GLN A 258 3.78 -22.33 2.10
N PRO A 259 5.11 -22.60 2.05
CA PRO A 259 5.98 -22.36 3.20
C PRO A 259 6.00 -20.90 3.68
N GLU A 260 6.00 -19.92 2.78
CA GLU A 260 5.95 -18.50 3.15
C GLU A 260 4.64 -18.15 3.87
N ARG A 261 3.51 -18.63 3.36
CA ARG A 261 2.19 -18.40 3.97
C ARG A 261 2.09 -19.01 5.36
N GLU A 262 2.60 -20.22 5.55
CA GLU A 262 2.65 -20.88 6.87
C GLU A 262 3.63 -20.18 7.82
N ALA A 263 4.75 -19.65 7.32
CA ALA A 263 5.66 -18.83 8.12
C ALA A 263 4.98 -17.53 8.60
N PHE A 264 4.16 -16.89 7.75
CA PHE A 264 3.36 -15.73 8.16
C PHE A 264 2.34 -16.10 9.24
N LYS A 265 1.56 -17.16 9.05
CA LYS A 265 0.63 -17.65 10.08
C LYS A 265 1.34 -17.92 11.39
N THR A 266 2.46 -18.64 11.36
CA THR A 266 3.28 -18.95 12.54
C THR A 266 3.73 -17.67 13.25
N LYS A 267 4.22 -16.67 12.51
CA LYS A 267 4.62 -15.37 13.07
C LYS A 267 3.45 -14.69 13.80
N TRP A 268 2.24 -14.68 13.23
CA TRP A 268 1.06 -14.06 13.85
C TRP A 268 0.51 -14.88 15.03
N LEU A 269 0.59 -16.21 14.97
CA LEU A 269 0.30 -17.09 16.11
C LEU A 269 1.23 -16.82 17.31
N GLN A 270 2.42 -16.25 17.10
CA GLN A 270 3.30 -15.89 18.22
C GLN A 270 2.85 -14.61 18.96
N THR A 271 1.89 -13.84 18.43
CA THR A 271 1.38 -12.65 19.13
C THR A 271 0.55 -13.04 20.35
N PRO A 272 0.71 -12.39 21.51
CA PRO A 272 -0.02 -12.78 22.73
C PRO A 272 -1.55 -12.80 22.57
N GLY A 273 -2.11 -11.86 21.81
CA GLY A 273 -3.57 -11.81 21.58
C GLY A 273 -4.09 -13.02 20.81
N THR A 274 -3.30 -13.55 19.88
CA THR A 274 -3.67 -14.74 19.12
C THR A 274 -3.42 -16.03 19.90
N LYS A 275 -2.38 -16.09 20.75
CA LYS A 275 -2.11 -17.28 21.58
C LYS A 275 -3.16 -17.55 22.66
N SER A 276 -3.85 -16.50 23.09
CA SER A 276 -4.75 -16.53 24.24
C SER A 276 -6.23 -16.63 23.86
N ALA A 277 -6.55 -16.54 22.57
CA ALA A 277 -7.89 -16.72 22.00
C ALA A 277 -8.21 -18.20 21.79
#